data_AF-A0A316TW31-F1
#
_entry.id   AF-A0A316TW31-F1
#
_cell.length_a   1.000
_cell.length_b   1.000
_cell.length_c   1.000
_cell.angle_alpha   90.00
_cell.angle_beta   90.00
_cell.angle_gamma   90.00
#
_symmetry.space_group_name_H-M   'P 1'
#
loop_
_entity.id
_entity.type
_entity.pdbx_description
1 polymer ?
#
loop_
_entity_poly.entity_id
_entity_poly.type
_entity_poly.pdbx_seq_one_letter_code
_entity_poly.pdbx_strand_id
1 'polypeptide(L)'
;MVIFKKYKTWWFVLFVLTIAVSFITAGTPSFTGLLFSMLGHFAFAAVVSIPPLIFYWFIKKPLSPEEYMATFTVAWLILAVANLLVM
;
A
#
# COMPACT_ATOMS: atom_id res chain seq x y z
N MET A 1 13.31 -10.58 2.51
CA MET A 1 14.27 -9.44 2.61
C MET A 1 14.87 -8.96 1.28
N VAL A 2 14.75 -9.68 0.15
CA VAL A 2 15.32 -9.25 -1.16
C VAL A 2 14.53 -8.10 -1.79
N ILE A 3 13.19 -8.13 -1.71
CA ILE A 3 12.30 -7.10 -2.28
C ILE A 3 12.54 -5.72 -1.64
N PHE A 4 12.65 -5.65 -0.30
CA PHE A 4 12.93 -4.40 0.41
C PHE A 4 14.28 -3.79 0.06
N LYS A 5 15.31 -4.62 -0.22
CA LYS A 5 16.65 -4.13 -0.57
C LYS A 5 16.75 -3.70 -2.04
N LYS A 6 16.04 -4.37 -2.95
CA LYS A 6 16.08 -4.08 -4.39
C LYS A 6 15.20 -2.88 -4.77
N TYR A 7 14.03 -2.73 -4.14
CA TYR A 7 13.04 -1.70 -4.49
C TYR A 7 12.89 -0.63 -3.40
N LYS A 8 14.01 -0.17 -2.83
CA LYS A 8 14.04 0.80 -1.72
C LYS A 8 13.34 2.11 -2.07
N THR A 9 13.57 2.62 -3.29
CA THR A 9 12.97 3.89 -3.75
C THR A 9 11.45 3.79 -3.81
N TRP A 10 10.91 2.67 -4.28
CA TRP A 10 9.45 2.46 -4.32
C TRP A 10 8.84 2.41 -2.92
N TRP A 11 9.45 1.67 -1.99
CA TRP A 11 9.01 1.65 -0.59
C TRP A 11 9.09 3.02 0.07
N PHE A 12 10.16 3.77 -0.18
CA PHE A 12 10.33 5.12 0.34
C PHE A 12 9.24 6.06 -0.18
N VAL A 13 8.96 6.04 -1.48
CA VAL A 13 7.89 6.84 -2.09
C VAL A 13 6.52 6.47 -1.50
N LEU A 14 6.19 5.18 -1.42
CA LEU A 14 4.93 4.74 -0.80
C LEU A 14 4.82 5.18 0.67
N PHE A 15 5.91 5.11 1.43
CA PHE A 15 5.94 5.55 2.82
C PHE A 15 5.67 7.05 2.97
N VAL A 16 6.35 7.89 2.17
CA VAL A 16 6.13 9.33 2.17
C VAL A 16 4.71 9.69 1.76
N LEU A 17 4.18 9.05 0.71
CA LEU A 17 2.79 9.25 0.27
C LEU A 17 1.77 8.80 1.32
N THR A 18 2.04 7.71 2.03
CA THR A 18 1.18 7.24 3.12
C THR A 18 1.14 8.25 4.26
N ILE A 19 2.30 8.81 4.65
CA ILE A 19 2.34 9.89 5.64
C ILE A 19 1.49 11.07 5.17
N ALA A 20 1.66 11.52 3.92
CA ALA A 20 0.92 12.65 3.38
C ALA A 20 -0.59 12.41 3.40
N VAL A 21 -1.06 11.27 2.90
CA VAL A 21 -2.49 10.92 2.90
C VAL A 21 -3.02 10.80 4.33
N SER A 22 -2.28 10.18 5.26
CA SER A 22 -2.68 10.09 6.67
C SER A 22 -2.80 11.46 7.34
N PHE A 23 -1.92 12.42 7.01
CA PHE A 23 -2.04 13.79 7.51
C PHE A 23 -3.25 14.51 6.92
N ILE A 24 -3.44 14.41 5.61
CA ILE A 24 -4.56 15.06 4.92
C ILE A 24 -5.88 14.54 5.51
N THR A 25 -6.05 13.22 5.56
CA THR A 25 -7.27 12.53 6.04
C THR A 25 -7.63 12.80 7.49
N ALA A 26 -6.63 12.96 8.37
CA ALA A 26 -6.89 13.18 9.78
C ALA A 26 -6.92 14.66 10.21
N GLY A 27 -6.45 15.59 9.37
CA GLY A 27 -6.32 17.02 9.67
C GLY A 27 -5.25 17.33 10.72
N THR A 28 -5.48 16.90 11.96
CA THR A 28 -4.55 17.02 13.09
C THR A 28 -4.42 15.69 13.85
N PRO A 29 -3.80 14.66 13.23
CA PRO A 29 -3.63 13.37 13.88
C PRO A 29 -2.65 13.45 15.05
N SER A 30 -2.97 12.75 16.15
CA SER A 30 -1.96 12.40 17.14
C SER A 30 -0.91 11.47 16.52
N PHE A 31 0.30 11.41 17.10
CA PHE A 31 1.36 10.54 16.60
C PHE A 31 0.92 9.06 16.50
N THR A 32 0.20 8.56 17.51
CA THR A 32 -0.37 7.21 17.50
C THR A 32 -1.44 7.04 16.43
N GLY A 33 -2.32 8.04 16.25
CA GLY A 33 -3.33 8.03 15.19
C GLY A 33 -2.71 7.98 13.79
N LEU A 34 -1.63 8.73 13.56
CA LEU A 34 -0.87 8.68 12.32
C LEU A 34 -0.28 7.30 12.07
N LEU A 35 0.37 6.70 13.08
CA LEU A 35 0.94 5.35 12.96
C LEU A 35 -0.13 4.29 12.63
N PHE A 36 -1.28 4.32 13.31
CA PHE A 36 -2.38 3.41 13.01
C PHE A 36 -2.94 3.61 11.59
N SER A 37 -3.10 4.86 11.15
CA SER A 37 -3.53 5.17 9.79
C SER A 37 -2.54 4.62 8.75
N MET A 38 -1.24 4.84 8.96
CA MET A 38 -0.20 4.34 8.06
C MET A 38 -0.18 2.81 8.02
N LEU A 39 -0.25 2.15 9.18
CA LEU A 39 -0.33 0.69 9.27
C LEU A 39 -1.58 0.16 8.56
N GLY A 40 -2.72 0.83 8.70
CA GLY A 40 -3.96 0.50 8.00
C GLY A 40 -3.79 0.50 6.47
N HIS A 41 -3.14 1.52 5.91
CA HIS A 41 -2.87 1.60 4.48
C HIS A 41 -2.00 0.44 3.98
N PHE A 42 -0.90 0.14 4.68
CA PHE A 42 -0.01 -0.95 4.29
C PHE A 42 -0.65 -2.33 4.48
N ALA A 43 -1.38 -2.53 5.58
CA ALA A 43 -2.08 -3.78 5.86
C ALA A 43 -3.19 -4.04 4.84
N PHE A 44 -4.00 -3.02 4.52
CA PHE A 44 -5.01 -3.12 3.48
C PHE A 44 -4.41 -3.47 2.12
N ALA A 45 -3.37 -2.74 1.71
CA ALA A 45 -2.70 -2.98 0.44
C ALA A 45 -2.11 -4.40 0.36
N ALA A 46 -1.53 -4.90 1.46
CA ALA A 46 -1.03 -6.26 1.54
C ALA A 46 -2.16 -7.27 1.37
N VAL A 47 -3.27 -7.13 2.10
CA VAL A 47 -4.42 -8.06 2.04
C VAL A 47 -5.06 -8.06 0.66
N VAL A 48 -5.32 -6.87 0.08
CA VAL A 48 -5.99 -6.73 -1.22
C VAL A 48 -5.10 -7.15 -2.39
N SER A 49 -3.78 -7.18 -2.21
CA SER A 49 -2.86 -7.72 -3.22
C SER A 49 -2.82 -9.26 -3.28
N ILE A 50 -3.37 -9.96 -2.27
CA ILE A 50 -3.35 -11.43 -2.19
C ILE A 50 -4.22 -12.10 -3.27
N PRO A 51 -5.49 -11.70 -3.52
CA PRO A 51 -6.32 -12.37 -4.52
C PRO A 51 -5.72 -12.39 -5.93
N PRO A 52 -5.17 -11.28 -6.49
CA PRO A 52 -4.46 -11.32 -7.77
C PRO A 52 -3.26 -12.27 -7.72
N LEU A 53 -2.46 -12.21 -6.66
CA LEU A 53 -1.29 -13.08 -6.51
C LEU A 53 -1.67 -14.57 -6.52
N ILE A 54 -2.74 -14.94 -5.81
CA ILE A 54 -3.28 -16.31 -5.78
C ILE A 54 -3.81 -16.71 -7.17
N PHE A 55 -4.58 -15.84 -7.83
CA PHE A 55 -5.13 -16.12 -9.16
C PHE A 55 -4.03 -16.41 -10.20
N TYR A 56 -3.01 -15.56 -10.24
CA TYR A 56 -1.87 -15.72 -11.15
C TYR A 56 -1.04 -16.97 -10.84
N TRP A 57 -0.97 -17.36 -9.57
CA TRP A 57 -0.35 -18.61 -9.15
C TRP A 57 -1.11 -19.85 -9.67
N PHE A 58 -2.46 -19.84 -9.62
CA PHE A 58 -3.28 -20.94 -10.13
C PHE A 58 -3.13 -21.18 -11.64
N ILE A 59 -2.93 -20.13 -12.44
CA ILE A 59 -2.71 -20.24 -13.90
C ILE A 59 -1.24 -20.49 -14.29
N LYS A 60 -0.38 -20.84 -13.31
CA LYS A 60 1.07 -21.09 -13.48
C LYS A 60 1.83 -19.92 -14.12
N LYS A 61 1.37 -18.70 -13.91
CA LYS A 61 2.05 -17.47 -14.36
C LYS A 61 2.25 -16.57 -13.12
N PRO A 62 3.21 -16.89 -12.24
CA PRO A 62 3.43 -16.09 -11.03
C PRO A 62 3.78 -14.65 -11.42
N LEU A 63 3.26 -13.69 -10.65
CA LEU A 63 3.57 -12.28 -10.86
C LEU A 63 5.06 -12.03 -10.68
N SER A 64 5.63 -11.27 -11.60
CA SER A 64 6.94 -10.65 -11.42
C SER A 64 6.90 -9.66 -10.24
N PRO A 65 8.05 -9.33 -9.63
CA PRO A 65 8.10 -8.34 -8.56
C PRO A 65 7.48 -6.99 -8.95
N GLU A 66 7.70 -6.55 -10.18
CA GLU A 66 7.18 -5.29 -10.72
C GLU A 66 5.64 -5.32 -10.85
N GLU A 67 5.07 -6.43 -11.32
CA GLU A 67 3.61 -6.61 -11.39
C GLU A 67 2.98 -6.68 -9.99
N TYR A 68 3.64 -7.31 -9.03
CA TYR A 68 3.20 -7.30 -7.63
C TYR A 68 3.26 -5.89 -7.03
N MET A 69 4.33 -5.13 -7.30
CA MET A 69 4.45 -3.73 -6.87
C MET A 69 3.32 -2.87 -7.43
N ALA A 70 2.97 -3.05 -8.71
CA ALA A 70 1.83 -2.37 -9.33
C ALA A 70 0.52 -2.75 -8.63
N THR A 71 0.29 -4.05 -8.42
CA THR A 71 -0.90 -4.56 -7.71
C THR A 71 -1.03 -3.97 -6.31
N PHE A 72 0.06 -3.98 -5.54
CA PHE A 72 0.10 -3.41 -4.19
C PHE A 72 -0.16 -1.89 -4.19
N THR A 73 0.44 -1.17 -5.15
CA THR A 73 0.25 0.27 -5.28
C THR A 73 -1.19 0.62 -5.64
N VAL A 74 -1.83 -0.16 -6.52
CA VAL A 74 -3.26 0.00 -6.85
C VAL A 74 -4.12 -0.27 -5.63
N ALA A 75 -3.84 -1.34 -4.88
CA ALA A 75 -4.55 -1.63 -3.64
C ALA A 75 -4.42 -0.50 -2.60
N TRP A 76 -3.22 0.05 -2.44
CA TRP A 76 -2.97 1.22 -1.59
C TRP A 76 -3.75 2.45 -2.08
N LEU A 77 -3.74 2.73 -3.40
CA LEU A 77 -4.45 3.85 -4.01
C LEU A 77 -5.96 3.78 -3.79
N ILE A 78 -6.56 2.59 -3.86
CA ILE A 78 -7.99 2.41 -3.62
C ILE A 78 -8.37 2.94 -2.23
N LEU A 79 -7.63 2.55 -1.18
CA LEU A 79 -7.91 3.02 0.17
C LEU A 79 -7.58 4.50 0.36
N ALA A 80 -6.46 4.97 -0.21
CA ALA A 80 -6.09 6.38 -0.14
C ALA A 80 -7.18 7.27 -0.76
N VAL A 81 -7.66 6.93 -1.95
CA VAL A 81 -8.74 7.64 -2.64
C VAL A 81 -10.04 7.55 -1.84
N ALA A 82 -10.40 6.36 -1.35
CA ALA A 82 -11.61 6.19 -0.52
C ALA A 82 -11.59 7.10 0.71
N ASN A 83 -10.46 7.18 1.42
CA ASN A 83 -10.32 8.04 2.59
C ASN A 83 -10.38 9.54 2.22
N LEU A 84 -9.78 9.95 1.11
CA LEU A 84 -9.81 11.35 0.65
C LEU A 84 -11.21 11.79 0.19
N LEU A 85 -12.03 10.85 -0.31
CA LEU A 85 -13.39 11.15 -0.78
C LEU A 85 -14.42 11.30 0.35
N VAL A 86 -14.11 10.80 1.55
CA VAL A 86 -15.01 10.87 2.72
C VAL A 86 -14.62 11.95 3.73
N MET A 87 -13.56 12.72 3.44
CA MET A 87 -13.20 13.94 4.16
C MET A 87 -14.13 15.10 3.81
#